data_AF-A0A5C3QKI5-F1
#
_entry.id   AF-A0A5C3QKI5-F1
#
_cell.length_a   1.000
_cell.length_b   1.000
_cell.length_c   1.000
_cell.angle_alpha   90.00
_cell.angle_beta   90.00
_cell.angle_gamma   90.00
#
_symmetry.space_group_name_H-M   'P 1'
#
loop_
_entity.id
_entity.type
_entity.pdbx_description
1 polymer ?
#
loop_
_entity_poly.entity_id
_entity_poly.type
_entity_poly.pdbx_seq_one_letter_code
_entity_poly.pdbx_strand_id
1 'polypeptide(L)'
;MAQAVPPFIKGHYHPFLFLLMTLCAIAEMGLTAFLIDAGNASGEWASPRYHSLLILFLFNAVWTTLFGTAYTLWILTGAAHILASIASSVIWLLITLILWATASGIMHNTRTGGSCPGRKALTRCRQGLTVEAIGWTQVGLAGVALIATCLWVRRTNRDYRGSYYA
;
A
#
# COMPACT_ATOMS: atom_id res chain seq x y z
N MET A 1 -6.79 -32.27 34.19
CA MET A 1 -6.29 -30.90 33.95
C MET A 1 -5.53 -30.89 32.64
N ALA A 2 -6.22 -30.56 31.54
CA ALA A 2 -5.58 -30.41 30.24
C ALA A 2 -5.21 -28.93 30.08
N GLN A 3 -3.91 -28.64 30.03
CA GLN A 3 -3.39 -27.30 29.82
C GLN A 3 -3.73 -26.87 28.38
N ALA A 4 -4.66 -25.92 28.24
CA ALA A 4 -4.93 -25.27 26.98
C ALA A 4 -3.73 -24.40 26.61
N VAL A 5 -2.94 -24.87 25.64
CA VAL A 5 -1.89 -24.06 25.02
C VAL A 5 -2.56 -22.86 24.36
N PRO A 6 -2.21 -21.61 24.72
CA PRO A 6 -2.82 -20.45 24.08
C PRO A 6 -2.47 -20.45 22.59
N PRO A 7 -3.42 -20.14 21.69
CA PRO A 7 -3.23 -20.18 20.24
C PRO A 7 -2.45 -18.95 19.75
N PHE A 8 -1.34 -18.61 20.41
CA PHE A 8 -0.69 -17.31 20.26
C PHE A 8 0.24 -17.22 19.04
N ILE A 9 0.39 -18.27 18.21
CA ILE A 9 1.30 -18.24 17.06
C ILE A 9 0.68 -18.95 15.85
N LYS A 10 -0.44 -18.43 15.33
CA LYS A 10 -0.97 -18.83 14.02
C LYS A 10 -1.43 -17.57 13.26
N GLY A 11 -0.48 -16.87 12.60
CA GLY A 11 -0.82 -15.89 11.55
C GLY A 11 -0.33 -14.45 11.69
N HIS A 12 0.83 -14.18 12.30
CA HIS A 12 1.30 -12.81 12.58
C HIS A 12 1.88 -11.99 11.41
N TYR A 13 1.90 -12.50 10.17
CA TYR A 13 2.50 -11.76 9.05
C TYR A 13 1.58 -10.70 8.43
N HIS A 14 0.26 -10.81 8.65
CA HIS A 14 -0.74 -9.94 8.02
C HIS A 14 -0.74 -8.49 8.56
N PRO A 15 -0.76 -8.22 9.88
CA PRO A 15 -0.76 -6.84 10.38
C PRO A 15 0.52 -6.07 10.04
N PHE A 16 1.66 -6.76 10.00
CA PHE A 16 2.93 -6.13 9.65
C PHE A 16 2.92 -5.57 8.22
N LEU A 17 2.38 -6.33 7.25
CA LEU A 17 2.30 -5.87 5.85
C LEU A 17 1.36 -4.67 5.71
N PHE A 18 0.21 -4.69 6.39
CA PHE A 18 -0.73 -3.57 6.37
C PHE A 18 -0.14 -2.31 7.01
N LEU A 19 0.58 -2.46 8.13
CA LEU A 19 1.30 -1.36 8.77
C LEU A 19 2.38 -0.80 7.84
N LEU A 20 3.18 -1.66 7.20
CA LEU A 20 4.23 -1.22 6.29
C LEU A 20 3.67 -0.49 5.07
N MET A 21 2.60 -1.01 4.46
CA MET A 21 1.88 -0.31 3.39
C MET A 21 1.37 1.07 3.85
N THR A 22 0.81 1.15 5.05
CA THR A 22 0.31 2.41 5.63
C THR A 22 1.44 3.41 5.83
N LEU A 23 2.58 3.00 6.40
CA LEU A 23 3.74 3.88 6.60
C LEU A 23 4.33 4.37 5.28
N CYS A 24 4.48 3.48 4.29
CA CYS A 24 4.92 3.87 2.94
C CYS A 24 3.93 4.84 2.28
N ALA A 25 2.62 4.68 2.50
CA ALA A 25 1.60 5.56 1.95
C ALA A 25 1.63 6.93 2.61
N ILE A 26 1.84 7.00 3.93
CA ILE A 26 2.03 8.27 4.65
C ILE A 26 3.27 9.02 4.15
N ALA A 27 4.38 8.29 3.93
CA ALA A 27 5.59 8.87 3.37
C ALA A 27 5.36 9.44 1.96
N GLU A 28 4.66 8.68 1.11
CA GLU A 28 4.31 9.12 -0.25
C GLU A 28 3.34 10.30 -0.25
N MET A 29 2.38 10.33 0.68
CA MET A 29 1.44 11.44 0.85
C MET A 29 2.19 12.73 1.18
N GLY A 30 3.15 12.68 2.10
CA GLY A 30 3.98 13.85 2.44
C GLY A 30 4.84 14.32 1.26
N LEU A 31 5.47 13.38 0.54
CA LEU A 31 6.31 13.70 -0.62
C LEU A 31 5.50 14.32 -1.76
N THR A 32 4.37 13.70 -2.13
CA THR A 32 3.51 14.16 -3.23
C THR A 32 2.84 15.48 -2.91
N ALA A 33 2.36 15.69 -1.66
CA ALA A 33 1.83 16.97 -1.21
C ALA A 33 2.89 18.08 -1.31
N PHE A 34 4.12 17.82 -0.82
CA PHE A 34 5.23 18.76 -0.94
C PHE A 34 5.56 19.08 -2.41
N LEU A 35 5.61 18.07 -3.28
CA LEU A 35 5.92 18.27 -4.68
C LEU A 35 4.86 19.10 -5.40
N ILE A 36 3.59 18.88 -5.05
CA ILE A 36 2.47 19.65 -5.59
C ILE A 36 2.54 21.11 -5.13
N ASP A 37 2.72 21.34 -3.83
CA ASP A 37 2.84 22.69 -3.26
C ASP A 37 4.01 23.46 -3.88
N ALA A 38 5.19 22.84 -3.89
CA ALA A 38 6.38 23.47 -4.45
C ALA A 38 6.27 23.70 -5.97
N GLY A 39 5.50 22.86 -6.70
CA GLY A 39 5.24 23.06 -8.13
C GLY A 39 4.27 24.21 -8.38
N ASN A 40 3.23 24.32 -7.56
CA ASN A 40 2.30 25.46 -7.57
C ASN A 40 3.02 26.78 -7.26
N ALA A 41 3.91 26.78 -6.26
CA ALA A 41 4.65 27.97 -5.86
C ALA A 41 5.61 28.48 -6.95
N SER A 42 6.24 27.58 -7.72
CA SER A 42 7.10 27.96 -8.84
C SER A 42 6.34 28.35 -10.11
N GLY A 43 5.05 28.01 -10.23
CA GLY A 43 4.26 28.20 -11.45
C GLY A 43 4.70 27.32 -12.64
N GLU A 44 5.82 26.60 -12.52
CA GLU A 44 6.38 25.75 -13.56
C GLU A 44 6.32 24.26 -13.19
N TRP A 45 5.71 23.46 -14.06
CA TRP A 45 5.64 22.01 -13.96
C TRP A 45 6.47 21.35 -15.07
N ALA A 46 7.09 20.21 -14.78
CA ALA A 46 7.84 19.46 -15.79
C ALA A 46 6.96 19.04 -16.99
N SER A 47 5.70 18.72 -16.74
CA SER A 47 4.65 18.59 -17.76
C SER A 47 3.26 18.60 -17.09
N PRO A 48 2.19 18.95 -17.83
CA PRO A 48 0.82 18.82 -17.31
C PRO A 48 0.48 17.39 -16.87
N ARG A 49 0.98 16.39 -17.61
CA ARG A 49 0.79 14.97 -17.27
C ARG A 49 1.45 14.59 -15.95
N TYR A 50 2.66 15.09 -15.71
CA TYR A 50 3.38 14.86 -14.45
C TYR A 50 2.60 15.42 -13.25
N HIS A 51 2.02 16.62 -13.38
CA HIS A 51 1.19 17.21 -12.33
C HIS A 51 -0.04 16.34 -12.02
N SER A 52 -0.80 15.91 -13.04
CA SER A 52 -1.95 15.03 -12.84
C SER A 52 -1.57 13.69 -12.19
N LEU A 53 -0.39 13.14 -12.51
CA LEU A 53 0.10 11.92 -11.88
C LEU A 53 0.45 12.12 -10.41
N LEU A 54 1.07 13.24 -10.03
CA LEU A 54 1.32 13.54 -8.61
C LEU A 54 0.02 13.59 -7.80
N ILE A 55 -1.05 14.16 -8.38
CA ILE A 55 -2.38 14.17 -7.75
C ILE A 55 -2.93 12.75 -7.62
N LEU A 56 -2.78 11.90 -8.64
CA LEU A 56 -3.19 10.49 -8.58
C LEU A 56 -2.41 9.72 -7.49
N PHE A 57 -1.10 9.94 -7.38
CA PHE A 57 -0.28 9.36 -6.32
C PHE A 57 -0.71 9.84 -4.93
N LEU A 58 -1.02 11.14 -4.78
CA LEU A 58 -1.55 11.69 -3.54
C LEU A 58 -2.90 11.05 -3.17
N PHE A 59 -3.80 10.88 -4.13
CA PHE A 59 -5.06 10.16 -3.93
C PHE A 59 -4.83 8.71 -3.49
N ASN A 60 -3.95 7.99 -4.17
CA ASN A 60 -3.59 6.61 -3.83
C ASN A 60 -3.00 6.53 -2.41
N ALA A 61 -2.15 7.49 -2.04
CA ALA A 61 -1.53 7.57 -0.73
C ALA A 61 -2.57 7.82 0.37
N VAL A 62 -3.52 8.73 0.16
CA VAL A 62 -4.64 8.99 1.10
C VAL A 62 -5.55 7.75 1.21
N TRP A 63 -5.93 7.15 0.07
CA TRP A 63 -6.71 5.92 0.01
C TRP A 63 -6.05 4.79 0.82
N THR A 64 -4.77 4.52 0.57
CA THR A 64 -4.05 3.46 1.26
C THR A 64 -3.83 3.77 2.73
N THR A 65 -3.59 5.04 3.09
CA THR A 65 -3.44 5.45 4.50
C THR A 65 -4.73 5.26 5.28
N LEU A 66 -5.86 5.74 4.75
CA LEU A 66 -7.16 5.67 5.42
C LEU A 66 -7.57 4.22 5.70
N PHE A 67 -7.60 3.39 4.66
CA PHE A 67 -8.03 2.00 4.78
C PHE A 67 -6.96 1.11 5.43
N GLY A 68 -5.67 1.35 5.16
CA GLY A 68 -4.57 0.62 5.79
C GLY A 68 -4.54 0.84 7.30
N THR A 69 -4.79 2.08 7.77
CA THR A 69 -4.94 2.39 9.19
C THR A 69 -6.16 1.70 9.78
N ALA A 70 -7.30 1.74 9.10
CA ALA A 70 -8.53 1.07 9.55
C ALA A 70 -8.32 -0.45 9.73
N TYR A 71 -7.69 -1.12 8.76
CA TYR A 71 -7.37 -2.55 8.85
C TYR A 71 -6.32 -2.85 9.93
N THR A 72 -5.31 -1.99 10.11
CA THR A 72 -4.30 -2.17 11.16
C THR A 72 -4.93 -2.04 12.55
N LEU A 73 -5.72 -0.99 12.78
CA LEU A 73 -6.44 -0.78 14.05
C LEU A 73 -7.44 -1.91 14.30
N TRP A 74 -8.11 -2.41 13.26
CA TRP A 74 -9.00 -3.55 13.39
C TRP A 74 -8.26 -4.80 13.90
N ILE A 75 -7.14 -5.16 13.27
CA ILE A 75 -6.36 -6.34 13.65
C ILE A 75 -5.84 -6.22 15.08
N LEU A 76 -5.49 -5.00 15.53
CA LEU A 76 -5.00 -4.74 16.88
C LEU A 76 -6.10 -4.72 17.95
N THR A 77 -7.30 -4.22 17.62
CA THR A 77 -8.40 -4.07 18.58
C THR A 77 -9.38 -5.24 18.60
N GLY A 78 -9.34 -6.13 17.59
CA GLY A 78 -10.23 -7.29 17.48
C GLY A 78 -11.70 -6.94 17.25
N ALA A 79 -12.02 -5.70 16.85
CA ALA A 79 -13.39 -5.22 16.76
C ALA A 79 -14.17 -5.83 15.58
N ALA A 80 -15.32 -6.47 15.84
CA ALA A 80 -16.13 -7.12 14.82
C ALA A 80 -17.10 -6.13 14.12
N HIS A 81 -16.72 -5.61 12.95
CA HIS A 81 -17.62 -4.86 12.06
C HIS A 81 -17.54 -5.36 10.61
N ILE A 82 -18.50 -4.99 9.75
CA ILE A 82 -18.63 -5.49 8.36
C ILE A 82 -17.45 -5.10 7.46
N LEU A 83 -16.76 -3.97 7.71
CA LEU A 83 -15.50 -3.61 7.03
C LEU A 83 -14.35 -4.57 7.40
N ALA A 84 -14.48 -5.27 8.51
CA ALA A 84 -13.52 -6.17 9.13
C ALA A 84 -13.75 -7.63 8.69
N SER A 85 -14.06 -7.80 7.41
CA SER A 85 -14.13 -9.11 6.76
C SER A 85 -12.84 -9.37 6.00
N ILE A 86 -12.38 -10.61 6.05
CA ILE A 86 -11.24 -11.06 5.22
C ILE A 86 -11.55 -10.78 3.74
N ALA A 87 -12.81 -10.95 3.32
CA ALA A 87 -13.23 -10.70 1.95
C ALA A 87 -13.14 -9.22 1.54
N SER A 88 -13.49 -8.28 2.41
CA SER A 88 -13.36 -6.85 2.11
C SER A 88 -11.89 -6.43 1.99
N SER A 89 -11.00 -7.03 2.79
CA SER A 89 -9.57 -6.78 2.69
C SER A 89 -8.97 -7.24 1.36
N VAL A 90 -9.44 -8.36 0.80
CA VAL A 90 -9.00 -8.86 -0.52
C VAL A 90 -9.42 -7.90 -1.63
N ILE A 91 -10.68 -7.44 -1.63
CA ILE A 91 -11.18 -6.48 -2.62
C ILE A 91 -10.40 -5.17 -2.53
N TRP A 92 -10.19 -4.67 -1.31
CA TRP A 92 -9.41 -3.46 -1.09
C TRP A 92 -7.96 -3.60 -1.56
N LEU A 93 -7.30 -4.72 -1.29
CA LEU A 93 -5.94 -5.00 -1.75
C LEU A 93 -5.85 -5.08 -3.28
N LEU A 94 -6.85 -5.66 -3.95
CA LEU A 94 -6.93 -5.70 -5.41
C LEU A 94 -7.07 -4.29 -6.01
N ILE A 95 -7.97 -3.47 -5.49
CA ILE A 95 -8.15 -2.09 -5.93
C ILE A 95 -6.85 -1.30 -5.71
N THR A 96 -6.26 -1.43 -4.51
CA THR A 96 -5.01 -0.77 -4.16
C THR A 96 -3.87 -1.18 -5.09
N LEU A 97 -3.73 -2.47 -5.39
CA LEU A 97 -2.74 -2.98 -6.34
C LEU A 97 -2.90 -2.36 -7.73
N ILE A 98 -4.14 -2.30 -8.25
CA ILE A 98 -4.44 -1.71 -9.57
C ILE A 98 -4.10 -0.21 -9.56
N LEU A 99 -4.52 0.53 -8.54
CA LEU A 99 -4.28 1.97 -8.43
C LEU A 99 -2.77 2.29 -8.40
N TRP A 100 -1.99 1.57 -7.59
CA TRP A 100 -0.54 1.77 -7.51
C TRP A 100 0.19 1.30 -8.76
N ALA A 101 -0.22 0.18 -9.37
CA ALA A 101 0.41 -0.35 -10.58
C ALA A 101 0.18 0.55 -11.79
N THR A 102 -1.06 1.04 -11.96
CA THR A 102 -1.39 1.99 -13.03
C THR A 102 -0.64 3.30 -12.86
N ALA A 103 -0.66 3.88 -11.66
CA ALA A 103 0.05 5.13 -11.37
C ALA A 103 1.56 4.98 -11.61
N SER A 104 2.19 3.92 -11.08
CA SER A 104 3.64 3.67 -11.23
C SER A 104 4.03 3.37 -12.68
N GLY A 105 3.23 2.58 -13.40
CA GLY A 105 3.47 2.27 -14.81
C GLY A 105 3.40 3.49 -15.72
N ILE A 106 2.45 4.41 -15.47
CA ILE A 106 2.36 5.66 -16.24
C ILE A 106 3.47 6.64 -15.81
N MET A 107 3.80 6.70 -14.53
CA MET A 107 4.89 7.54 -14.01
C MET A 107 6.25 7.17 -14.60
N HIS A 108 6.52 5.87 -14.79
CA HIS A 108 7.75 5.39 -15.43
C HIS A 108 8.00 6.03 -16.79
N ASN A 109 6.94 6.23 -17.58
CA ASN A 109 7.01 6.83 -18.92
C ASN A 109 6.88 8.36 -18.94
N THR A 110 6.42 8.96 -17.83
CA THR A 110 6.09 10.40 -17.78
C THR A 110 7.16 11.22 -17.09
N ARG A 111 7.92 10.62 -16.16
CA ARG A 111 9.00 11.34 -15.48
C ARG A 111 10.14 11.69 -16.45
N THR A 112 10.73 12.86 -16.24
CA THR A 112 11.89 13.30 -17.01
C THR A 112 13.19 12.90 -16.30
N GLY A 113 14.02 12.12 -17.01
CA GLY A 113 15.35 11.71 -16.56
C GLY A 113 15.41 10.26 -16.08
N GLY A 114 16.53 9.58 -16.37
CA GLY A 114 16.85 8.20 -15.94
C GLY A 114 17.48 8.17 -14.54
N SER A 115 18.74 7.74 -14.43
CA SER A 115 19.44 7.49 -13.16
C SER A 115 19.94 8.73 -12.39
N CYS A 116 19.49 9.94 -12.75
CA CYS A 116 19.88 11.25 -12.17
C CYS A 116 21.32 11.32 -11.57
N PRO A 117 22.39 10.88 -12.28
CA PRO A 117 23.72 10.77 -11.68
C PRO A 117 24.31 12.16 -11.40
N GLY A 118 25.06 12.29 -10.30
CA GLY A 118 25.72 13.56 -9.91
C GLY A 118 24.80 14.70 -9.47
N ARG A 119 23.47 14.55 -9.51
CA ARG A 119 22.53 15.57 -9.04
C ARG A 119 22.42 15.59 -7.52
N LYS A 120 22.24 16.78 -6.93
CA LYS A 120 22.00 16.95 -5.48
C LYS A 120 20.78 16.12 -5.03
N ALA A 121 20.81 15.65 -3.78
CA ALA A 121 19.78 14.78 -3.21
C ALA A 121 18.35 15.34 -3.35
N LEU A 122 18.17 16.65 -3.16
CA LEU A 122 16.87 17.34 -3.18
C LEU A 122 16.49 17.92 -4.56
N THR A 123 16.90 17.28 -5.66
CA THR A 123 16.52 17.72 -7.01
C THR A 123 15.21 17.09 -7.47
N ARG A 124 14.42 17.81 -8.29
CA ARG A 124 13.15 17.32 -8.86
C ARG A 124 13.26 15.96 -9.56
N CYS A 125 14.38 15.72 -10.25
CA CYS A 125 14.70 14.43 -10.89
C CYS A 125 14.70 13.28 -9.86
N ARG A 126 15.40 13.46 -8.74
CA ARG A 126 15.48 12.44 -7.68
C ARG A 126 14.17 12.28 -6.92
N GLN A 127 13.47 13.38 -6.65
CA GLN A 127 12.17 13.32 -5.99
C GLN A 127 11.13 12.56 -6.84
N GLY A 128 11.09 12.79 -8.16
CA GLY A 128 10.23 12.02 -9.07
C GLY A 128 10.62 10.54 -9.15
N LEU A 129 11.92 10.23 -9.09
CA LEU A 129 12.39 8.84 -8.98
C LEU A 129 11.97 8.20 -7.65
N THR A 130 11.98 8.95 -6.55
CA THR A 130 11.51 8.46 -5.24
C THR A 130 10.02 8.16 -5.26
N VAL A 131 9.19 9.05 -5.83
CA VAL A 131 7.74 8.81 -6.03
C VAL A 131 7.50 7.50 -6.80
N GLU A 132 8.21 7.31 -7.91
CA GLU A 132 8.09 6.07 -8.69
C GLU A 132 8.53 4.84 -7.89
N ALA A 133 9.66 4.92 -7.18
CA ALA A 133 10.20 3.81 -6.40
C ALA A 133 9.26 3.41 -5.24
N ILE A 134 8.67 4.39 -4.55
CA ILE A 134 7.67 4.12 -3.51
C ILE A 134 6.41 3.53 -4.14
N GLY A 135 6.00 4.01 -5.32
CA GLY A 135 4.90 3.42 -6.09
C GLY A 135 5.09 1.93 -6.38
N TRP A 136 6.26 1.54 -6.91
CA TRP A 136 6.59 0.13 -7.14
C TRP A 136 6.70 -0.68 -5.84
N THR A 137 7.19 -0.04 -4.77
CA THR A 137 7.23 -0.68 -3.44
C THR A 137 5.81 -1.00 -2.96
N GLN A 138 4.86 -0.09 -3.15
CA GLN A 138 3.45 -0.32 -2.81
C GLN A 138 2.82 -1.43 -3.66
N VAL A 139 3.15 -1.51 -4.95
CA VAL A 139 2.73 -2.65 -5.80
C VAL A 139 3.23 -3.97 -5.23
N GLY A 140 4.51 -4.04 -4.88
CA GLY A 140 5.11 -5.23 -4.27
C GLY A 140 4.45 -5.61 -2.95
N LEU A 141 4.28 -4.64 -2.04
CA LEU A 141 3.65 -4.86 -0.74
C LEU A 141 2.19 -5.28 -0.87
N ALA A 142 1.40 -4.60 -1.71
CA ALA A 142 0.01 -4.96 -1.97
C ALA A 142 -0.12 -6.35 -2.58
N GLY A 143 0.76 -6.72 -3.52
CA GLY A 143 0.79 -8.04 -4.13
C GLY A 143 1.10 -9.15 -3.13
N VAL A 144 2.13 -8.95 -2.29
CA VAL A 144 2.49 -9.91 -1.23
C VAL A 144 1.37 -10.03 -0.19
N ALA A 145 0.80 -8.90 0.24
CA ALA A 145 -0.33 -8.87 1.17
C ALA A 145 -1.55 -9.61 0.60
N LEU A 146 -1.85 -9.42 -0.68
CA LEU A 146 -2.95 -10.10 -1.36
C LEU A 146 -2.73 -11.62 -1.41
N ILE A 147 -1.54 -12.06 -1.81
CA ILE A 147 -1.19 -13.49 -1.84
C ILE A 147 -1.29 -14.09 -0.43
N ALA A 148 -0.72 -13.42 0.57
CA ALA A 148 -0.77 -13.87 1.96
C ALA A 148 -2.22 -13.99 2.47
N THR A 149 -3.07 -13.01 2.18
CA THR A 149 -4.49 -13.02 2.56
C THR A 149 -5.24 -14.17 1.88
N CYS A 150 -5.03 -14.38 0.57
CA CYS A 150 -5.63 -15.47 -0.18
C CYS A 150 -5.20 -16.86 0.32
N LEU A 151 -3.91 -17.03 0.63
CA LEU A 151 -3.39 -18.28 1.20
C LEU A 151 -3.97 -18.57 2.59
N TRP A 152 -4.18 -17.52 3.40
CA TRP A 152 -4.82 -17.66 4.71
C TRP A 152 -6.28 -18.11 4.58
N VAL A 153 -7.08 -17.48 3.71
CA VAL A 153 -8.46 -17.89 3.43
C VAL A 153 -8.54 -19.34 2.97
N ARG A 154 -7.62 -19.78 2.12
CA ARG A 154 -7.57 -21.17 1.65
C ARG A 154 -7.24 -22.17 2.76
N ARG A 155 -6.39 -21.79 3.72
CA ARG A 155 -6.04 -22.64 4.87
C ARG A 155 -7.20 -22.75 5.86
N THR A 156 -7.82 -21.63 6.24
CA THR A 156 -8.97 -21.63 7.15
C THR A 156 -10.12 -22.46 6.59
N ASN A 157 -10.46 -22.32 5.31
CA ASN A 157 -11.52 -23.14 4.68
C ASN A 157 -11.23 -24.65 4.69
N ARG A 158 -9.96 -25.06 4.64
CA ARG A 158 -9.58 -26.49 4.73
C ARG A 158 -9.74 -27.02 6.14
N ASP A 159 -9.32 -26.26 7.15
CA ASP A 159 -9.46 -26.63 8.56
C ASP A 159 -10.94 -26.79 8.95
N TYR A 160 -11.82 -25.88 8.49
CA TYR A 160 -13.27 -26.03 8.69
C TYR A 160 -13.81 -27.32 8.08
N ARG A 161 -13.48 -27.61 6.81
CA ARG A 161 -13.94 -28.85 6.14
C ARG A 161 -13.46 -30.10 6.88
N GLY A 162 -12.21 -30.16 7.33
CA GLY A 162 -11.67 -31.31 8.06
C GLY A 162 -12.42 -31.59 9.37
N SER A 163 -12.87 -30.55 10.08
CA SER A 163 -13.62 -30.69 11.33
C SER A 163 -15.06 -31.18 11.16
N TYR A 164 -15.65 -31.08 9.96
CA TYR A 164 -17.01 -31.59 9.68
C TYR A 164 -17.04 -33.07 9.28
N TYR A 165 -15.89 -33.65 8.93
CA TYR A 165 -15.76 -35.05 8.50
C TYR A 165 -14.99 -35.93 9.49
N ALA A 166 -14.64 -35.41 10.67
CA ALA A 166 -14.03 -36.13 11.79
C ALA A 166 -15.06 -36.33 12.90
#